data_AF-A0A923JPG6-F1
#
_entry.id   AF-A0A923JPG6-F1
#
_cell.length_a   1.000
_cell.length_b   1.000
_cell.length_c   1.000
_cell.angle_alpha   90.00
_cell.angle_beta   90.00
_cell.angle_gamma   90.00
#
_symmetry.space_group_name_H-M   'P 1'
#
loop_
_entity.id
_entity.type
_entity.pdbx_description
1 polymer ?
#
loop_
_entity_poly.entity_id
_entity_poly.type
_entity_poly.pdbx_seq_one_letter_code
_entity_poly.pdbx_strand_id
1 'polypeptide(L)'
;METKHTPGPWVVDPDSPTDISPADYLSLGIASISHADKAGGRWEFGEQSKANAKLIAAAPKMLAALIKLHDSLKQLNDCGDVGQMVADYVDIAQAAIAEATA
;
A
#
# COMPACT_ATOMS: atom_id res chain seq x y z
N MET A 1 -10.74 8.96 14.83
CA MET A 1 -9.53 8.13 14.88
C MET A 1 -8.41 9.00 14.35
N GLU A 2 -7.45 9.36 15.20
CA GLU A 2 -6.19 9.95 14.73
C GLU A 2 -5.38 8.84 14.05
N THR A 3 -4.89 9.09 12.84
CA THR A 3 -3.95 8.17 12.20
C THR A 3 -2.61 8.31 12.91
N LYS A 4 -2.10 7.25 13.54
CA LYS A 4 -0.77 7.26 14.19
C LYS A 4 0.40 7.51 13.22
N HIS A 5 0.18 7.31 11.93
CA HIS A 5 1.17 7.39 10.85
C HIS A 5 0.77 8.40 9.78
N THR A 6 1.54 8.50 8.70
CA THR A 6 1.29 9.42 7.58
C THR A 6 0.04 9.00 6.80
N PRO A 7 -1.11 9.68 6.98
CA PRO A 7 -2.32 9.32 6.25
C PRO A 7 -2.10 9.54 4.75
N GLY A 8 -2.65 8.64 3.93
CA GLY A 8 -2.76 8.87 2.50
C GLY A 8 -3.75 9.99 2.18
N PRO A 9 -3.81 10.46 0.92
CA PRO A 9 -3.14 9.90 -0.26
C PRO A 9 -1.65 10.28 -0.38
N TRP A 10 -0.87 9.35 -0.90
CA TRP A 10 0.54 9.58 -1.25
C TRP A 10 0.70 9.68 -2.76
N VAL A 11 1.70 10.42 -3.21
CA VAL A 11 2.06 10.58 -4.62
C VAL A 11 3.58 10.47 -4.77
N VAL A 12 4.01 10.08 -5.96
CA VAL A 12 5.43 10.19 -6.34
C VAL A 12 5.70 11.64 -6.70
N ASP A 13 6.77 12.22 -6.17
CA ASP A 13 7.17 13.58 -6.51
C ASP A 13 7.53 13.65 -8.01
N PRO A 14 6.91 14.57 -8.79
CA PRO A 14 7.18 14.69 -10.22
C PRO A 14 8.61 15.17 -10.53
N ASP A 15 9.21 15.95 -9.64
CA ASP A 15 10.56 16.50 -9.78
C ASP A 15 11.62 15.54 -9.22
N SER A 16 11.22 14.65 -8.30
CA SER A 16 12.05 13.56 -7.77
C SER A 16 11.32 12.21 -7.83
N PRO A 17 11.38 11.48 -8.96
CA PRO A 17 10.53 10.31 -9.22
C PRO A 17 10.85 9.07 -8.38
N THR A 18 11.76 9.20 -7.40
CA THR A 18 12.06 8.18 -6.39
C THR A 18 11.56 8.56 -5.00
N ASP A 19 10.99 9.75 -4.85
CA ASP A 19 10.50 10.26 -3.57
C ASP A 19 8.97 10.20 -3.54
N ILE A 20 8.43 9.98 -2.34
CA ILE A 20 7.00 9.90 -2.06
C ILE A 20 6.66 11.01 -1.08
N SER A 21 5.59 11.74 -1.38
CA SER A 21 5.09 12.86 -0.58
C SER A 21 3.57 12.78 -0.40
N PRO A 22 2.95 13.52 0.54
CA PRO A 22 1.50 13.71 0.56
C PRO A 22 1.04 14.37 -0.73
N ALA A 23 -0.15 14.00 -1.20
CA ALA A 23 -0.69 14.54 -2.45
C ALA A 23 -0.91 16.07 -2.43
N ASP A 24 -1.11 16.64 -1.25
CA ASP A 24 -1.39 18.06 -1.02
C ASP A 24 -0.16 18.86 -0.59
N TYR A 25 0.98 18.22 -0.31
CA TYR A 25 2.16 18.90 0.21
C TYR A 25 3.48 18.22 -0.20
N LEU A 26 3.85 18.39 -1.47
CA LEU A 26 5.01 17.74 -2.08
C LEU A 26 6.35 18.01 -1.38
N SER A 27 6.50 19.18 -0.75
CA SER A 27 7.71 19.54 0.01
C SER A 27 7.88 18.77 1.32
N LEU A 28 6.88 17.98 1.75
CA LEU A 28 7.01 17.07 2.89
C LEU A 28 7.32 15.66 2.37
N GLY A 29 8.60 15.29 2.34
CA GLY A 29 9.01 13.93 2.00
C GLY A 29 8.51 12.91 3.03
N ILE A 30 7.89 11.83 2.56
CA ILE A 30 7.50 10.65 3.35
C ILE A 30 8.60 9.58 3.28
N ALA A 31 9.06 9.28 2.07
CA ALA A 31 10.06 8.26 1.82
C ALA A 31 10.85 8.56 0.54
N SER A 32 12.12 8.12 0.51
CA SER A 32 12.95 8.09 -0.70
C SER A 32 13.36 6.66 -0.99
N ILE A 33 13.20 6.22 -2.23
CA ILE A 33 13.35 4.83 -2.63
C ILE A 33 14.67 4.68 -3.37
N SER A 34 15.54 3.83 -2.82
CA SER A 34 16.81 3.45 -3.42
C SER A 34 16.89 1.93 -3.59
N HIS A 35 17.19 1.46 -4.78
CA HIS A 35 17.44 0.06 -5.06
C HIS A 35 18.93 -0.24 -4.89
N ALA A 36 19.30 -1.26 -4.11
CA ALA A 36 20.70 -1.67 -4.02
C ALA A 36 21.04 -2.62 -5.17
N ASP A 37 22.08 -2.30 -5.94
CA ASP A 37 22.60 -3.23 -6.94
C ASP A 37 23.25 -4.44 -6.25
N LYS A 38 22.99 -5.65 -6.75
CA LYS A 38 23.68 -6.85 -6.27
C LYS A 38 25.16 -6.88 -6.65
N ALA A 39 25.58 -5.99 -7.56
CA ALA A 39 26.91 -6.00 -8.19
C ALA A 39 27.94 -5.08 -7.54
N GLY A 40 27.57 -4.23 -6.58
CA GLY A 40 28.52 -3.32 -5.94
C GLY A 40 28.08 -2.72 -4.61
N GLY A 41 26.88 -3.04 -4.11
CA GLY A 41 26.36 -2.49 -2.86
C GLY A 41 26.07 -1.00 -2.94
N ARG A 42 25.91 -0.44 -4.14
CA ARG A 42 25.58 0.97 -4.34
C ARG A 42 24.08 1.16 -4.43
N TRP A 43 23.60 2.22 -3.80
CA TRP A 43 22.23 2.68 -3.92
C TRP A 43 22.03 3.34 -5.28
N GLU A 44 21.10 2.80 -6.07
CA GLU A 44 20.70 3.31 -7.36
C GLU A 44 19.29 3.93 -7.29
N PHE A 45 19.11 5.02 -8.03
CA PHE A 45 17.84 5.75 -8.16
C PHE A 45 17.25 5.59 -9.58
N GLY A 46 17.52 4.42 -10.20
CA GLY A 46 17.12 4.09 -11.56
C GLY A 46 15.65 3.69 -11.70
N GLU A 47 15.31 3.08 -12.85
CA GLU A 47 13.93 2.70 -13.17
C GLU A 47 13.27 1.77 -12.14
N GLN A 48 14.04 0.89 -11.51
CA GLN A 48 13.52 0.02 -10.45
C GLN A 48 13.10 0.81 -9.22
N SER A 49 13.87 1.83 -8.82
CA SER A 49 13.52 2.71 -7.71
C SER A 49 12.26 3.51 -8.01
N LYS A 50 12.13 4.02 -9.24
CA LYS A 50 10.92 4.73 -9.69
C LYS A 50 9.68 3.82 -9.71
N ALA A 51 9.82 2.58 -10.19
CA ALA A 51 8.74 1.61 -10.20
C ALA A 51 8.29 1.25 -8.78
N ASN A 52 9.25 1.03 -7.87
CA ASN A 52 8.97 0.76 -6.46
C ASN A 52 8.31 1.96 -5.77
N ALA A 53 8.74 3.20 -6.06
CA ALA A 53 8.11 4.41 -5.54
C ALA A 53 6.64 4.50 -5.97
N LYS A 54 6.33 4.22 -7.24
CA LYS A 54 4.95 4.16 -7.75
C LYS A 54 4.10 3.09 -7.04
N LEU A 55 4.68 1.91 -6.82
CA LEU A 55 3.99 0.81 -6.11
C LEU A 55 3.66 1.21 -4.66
N ILE A 56 4.62 1.78 -3.93
CA ILE A 56 4.43 2.20 -2.54
C ILE A 56 3.44 3.37 -2.45
N ALA A 57 3.53 4.35 -3.35
CA ALA A 57 2.59 5.48 -3.38
C ALA A 57 1.13 5.03 -3.58
N ALA A 58 0.91 3.89 -4.25
CA ALA A 58 -0.42 3.30 -4.42
C ALA A 58 -0.94 2.57 -3.17
N ALA A 59 -0.11 2.32 -2.14
CA ALA A 59 -0.47 1.50 -0.98
C ALA A 59 -1.72 1.98 -0.22
N PRO A 60 -1.94 3.28 0.06
CA PRO A 60 -3.16 3.72 0.74
C PRO A 60 -4.44 3.42 -0.06
N LYS A 61 -4.38 3.60 -1.39
CA LYS A 61 -5.50 3.29 -2.29
C LYS A 61 -5.75 1.78 -2.37
N MET A 62 -4.67 0.99 -2.41
CA MET A 62 -4.74 -0.48 -2.42
C MET A 62 -5.35 -1.00 -1.11
N LEU A 63 -4.94 -0.47 0.04
CA LEU A 63 -5.49 -0.82 1.35
C LEU A 63 -7.00 -0.50 1.42
N ALA A 64 -7.40 0.69 0.98
CA ALA A 64 -8.83 1.06 0.94
C ALA A 64 -9.66 0.14 0.03
N ALA A 65 -9.09 -0.32 -1.09
CA ALA A 65 -9.74 -1.28 -1.98
C ALA A 65 -9.84 -2.68 -1.34
N LEU A 66 -8.79 -3.13 -0.66
CA LEU A 66 -8.77 -4.41 0.05
C LEU A 66 -9.76 -4.46 1.19
N ILE A 67 -9.91 -3.39 1.97
CA ILE A 67 -10.92 -3.29 3.03
C ILE A 67 -12.33 -3.48 2.45
N LYS A 68 -12.66 -2.77 1.35
CA LYS A 68 -13.98 -2.90 0.70
C LYS A 68 -14.23 -4.30 0.14
N LEU A 69 -13.19 -4.93 -0.42
CA LEU A 69 -13.27 -6.28 -0.95
C LEU A 69 -13.49 -7.30 0.17
N HIS A 70 -12.72 -7.19 1.26
CA HIS A 70 -12.87 -8.00 2.47
C HIS A 70 -14.30 -7.91 3.01
N ASP A 71 -14.84 -6.70 3.17
CA ASP A 71 -16.19 -6.51 3.71
C ASP A 71 -17.26 -7.15 2.81
N SER A 72 -17.07 -7.07 1.48
CA SER A 72 -17.97 -7.68 0.51
C SER A 72 -17.91 -9.22 0.57
N LEU A 73 -16.71 -9.80 0.69
CA LEU A 73 -16.52 -11.25 0.83
C LEU A 73 -17.09 -11.77 2.15
N LYS A 74 -16.91 -11.02 3.24
CA LYS A 74 -17.48 -11.36 4.55
C LYS A 74 -19.01 -11.37 4.49
N GLN A 75 -19.63 -10.37 3.87
CA GLN A 75 -21.09 -10.34 3.69
C GLN A 75 -21.61 -11.54 2.89
N LEU A 76 -20.91 -11.93 1.83
CA LEU A 76 -21.25 -13.13 1.05
C LEU A 76 -21.10 -14.43 1.87
N ASN A 77 -20.08 -14.49 2.72
CA ASN A 77 -19.88 -15.63 3.62
C ASN A 77 -21.00 -15.74 4.65
N ASP A 78 -21.38 -14.61 5.24
CA ASP A 78 -22.39 -14.51 6.30
C ASP A 78 -23.82 -14.76 5.78
N CYS A 79 -24.11 -14.46 4.50
CA CYS A 79 -25.43 -14.71 3.91
C CYS A 79 -25.66 -16.19 3.54
N GLY A 80 -24.60 -17.02 3.54
CA GLY A 80 -24.69 -18.46 3.28
C GLY A 80 -24.78 -18.87 1.80
N ASP A 81 -24.89 -17.93 0.86
CA ASP A 81 -25.07 -18.21 -0.58
C ASP A 81 -23.86 -18.89 -1.23
N VAL A 82 -22.66 -18.69 -0.68
CA VAL A 82 -21.39 -19.26 -1.19
C VAL A 82 -20.81 -20.33 -0.29
N GLY A 83 -21.57 -20.88 0.66
CA GLY A 83 -21.19 -22.08 1.43
C GLY A 83 -19.76 -22.07 1.96
N GLN A 84 -19.40 -21.10 2.80
CA GLN A 84 -18.05 -20.92 3.36
C GLN A 84 -16.84 -20.95 2.40
N MET A 85 -17.06 -20.92 1.07
CA MET A 85 -15.99 -21.07 0.07
C MET A 85 -14.93 -19.97 0.13
N VAL A 86 -15.24 -18.84 0.76
CA VAL A 86 -14.34 -17.68 0.87
C VAL A 86 -13.86 -17.39 2.29
N ALA A 87 -14.21 -18.23 3.28
CA ALA A 87 -13.87 -18.00 4.68
C ALA A 87 -12.36 -17.81 4.89
N ASP A 88 -11.54 -18.69 4.32
CA ASP A 88 -10.07 -18.59 4.40
C ASP A 88 -9.54 -17.28 3.80
N TYR A 89 -10.13 -16.79 2.71
CA TYR A 89 -9.71 -15.54 2.06
C TYR A 89 -10.10 -14.31 2.88
N VAL A 90 -11.23 -14.36 3.59
CA VAL A 90 -11.65 -13.30 4.53
C VAL A 90 -10.62 -13.19 5.66
N ASP A 91 -10.21 -14.31 6.25
CA ASP A 91 -9.23 -14.34 7.34
C ASP A 91 -7.85 -13.86 6.88
N ILE A 92 -7.38 -14.30 5.70
CA ILE A 92 -6.11 -13.84 5.11
C ILE A 92 -6.14 -12.32 4.86
N ALA A 93 -7.22 -11.81 4.26
CA ALA A 93 -7.36 -10.38 4.00
C ALA A 93 -7.42 -9.57 5.30
N GLN A 94 -8.15 -10.06 6.31
CA GLN A 94 -8.25 -9.40 7.61
C GLN A 94 -6.90 -9.30 8.31
N ALA A 95 -6.08 -10.36 8.26
CA ALA A 95 -4.74 -10.35 8.83
C ALA A 95 -3.83 -9.32 8.15
N ALA A 96 -3.82 -9.28 6.81
CA ALA A 96 -3.02 -8.32 6.06
C ALA A 96 -3.48 -6.86 6.28
N ILE A 97 -4.79 -6.62 6.37
CA ILE A 97 -5.35 -5.29 6.69
C ILE A 97 -4.94 -4.88 8.10
N ALA A 98 -5.01 -5.79 9.08
CA ALA A 98 -4.61 -5.53 10.45
C ALA A 98 -3.12 -5.16 10.55
N GLU A 99 -2.25 -5.89 9.86
CA GLU A 99 -0.82 -5.56 9.78
C GLU A 99 -0.58 -4.16 9.21
N ALA A 100 -1.32 -3.77 8.16
CA ALA A 100 -1.20 -2.46 7.53
C ALA A 100 -1.83 -1.29 8.32
N THR A 101 -2.59 -1.56 9.39
CA THR A 101 -3.36 -0.54 10.13
C THR A 101 -3.11 -0.50 11.65
N ALA A 102 -2.27 -1.38 12.18
CA ALA A 102 -1.90 -1.42 13.60
C ALA A 102 -1.08 -0.19 14.04
#